data_AF-A0A918JB51-F1
#
_entry.id   AF-A0A918JB51-F1
#
_cell.length_a   1.000
_cell.length_b   1.000
_cell.length_c   1.000
_cell.angle_alpha   90.00
_cell.angle_beta   90.00
_cell.angle_gamma   90.00
#
_symmetry.space_group_name_H-M   'P 1'
#
loop_
_entity.id
_entity.type
_entity.pdbx_description
1 polymer ?
#
loop_
_entity_poly.entity_id
_entity_poly.type
_entity_poly.pdbx_seq_one_letter_code
_entity_poly.pdbx_strand_id
1 'polypeptide(L)'
;MVESGVERLADGIHTEPGLQAGKSYELKLVCAGHGTARLRFRPTGDRASAEVPCDQSVVAERISGDKRTHIDVDAVQGATGVVAWEVDSV
;
A
#
# COMPACT_ATOMS: atom_id res chain seq x y z
N MET A 1 11.31 6.59 -10.05
CA MET A 1 11.21 7.49 -8.87
C MET A 1 10.74 6.59 -7.78
N VAL A 2 11.52 6.45 -6.72
CA VAL A 2 11.22 5.50 -5.65
C VAL A 2 10.82 6.27 -4.40
N GLU A 3 9.64 5.96 -3.88
CA GLU A 3 9.18 6.35 -2.55
C GLU A 3 8.90 5.07 -1.76
N SER A 4 9.32 5.01 -0.49
CA SER A 4 9.15 3.81 0.33
C SER A 4 9.04 4.15 1.80
N GLY A 5 8.50 3.20 2.57
CA GLY A 5 8.34 3.34 4.01
C GLY A 5 8.17 2.00 4.71
N VAL A 6 8.30 2.04 6.03
CA VAL A 6 8.10 0.89 6.92
C VAL A 6 7.41 1.37 8.19
N GLU A 7 6.28 0.76 8.51
CA GLU A 7 5.40 1.18 9.59
C GLU A 7 4.97 -0.04 10.42
N ARG A 8 4.71 0.19 11.71
CA ARG A 8 4.08 -0.85 12.52
C ARG A 8 2.66 -1.02 12.02
N LEU A 9 2.23 -2.27 11.87
CA LEU A 9 0.90 -2.56 11.34
C LEU A 9 -0.23 -1.97 12.22
N ALA A 10 0.02 -1.85 13.52
CA ALA A 10 -0.91 -1.22 14.46
C ALA A 10 -1.10 0.30 14.24
N ASP A 11 -0.10 0.97 13.65
CA ASP A 11 -0.16 2.40 13.33
C ASP A 11 -0.77 2.62 11.94
N GLY A 12 -0.60 1.65 11.03
CA GLY A 12 -1.08 1.71 9.65
C GLY A 12 -0.20 2.56 8.73
N ILE A 13 -0.50 2.51 7.43
CA ILE A 13 0.09 3.39 6.42
C ILE A 13 -1.00 4.36 5.96
N HIS A 14 -0.67 5.66 5.97
CA HIS A 14 -1.56 6.72 5.49
C HIS A 14 -0.70 7.75 4.73
N THR A 15 -0.43 7.49 3.45
CA THR A 15 0.52 8.28 2.65
C THR A 15 -0.08 8.76 1.33
N GLU A 16 0.38 9.91 0.85
CA GLU A 16 0.05 10.48 -0.46
C GLU A 16 1.36 10.67 -1.24
N PRO A 17 1.79 9.66 -2.04
CA PRO A 17 3.04 9.76 -2.79
C PRO A 17 2.99 10.83 -3.89
N GLY A 18 4.15 11.38 -4.21
CA GLY A 18 4.35 12.47 -5.18
C GLY A 18 4.29 12.03 -6.65
N LEU A 19 3.20 11.35 -7.04
CA LEU A 19 3.07 10.76 -8.38
C LEU A 19 2.93 11.83 -9.47
N GLN A 20 3.61 11.61 -10.60
CA GLN A 20 3.58 12.51 -11.75
C GLN A 20 2.46 12.13 -12.72
N ALA A 21 1.71 13.15 -13.16
CA ALA A 21 0.62 12.98 -14.13
C ALA A 21 1.11 12.30 -15.42
N GLY A 22 0.33 11.33 -15.91
CA GLY A 22 0.63 10.59 -17.14
C GLY A 22 1.71 9.51 -16.99
N LYS A 23 2.19 9.24 -15.77
CA LYS A 23 3.10 8.13 -15.46
C LYS A 23 2.37 6.98 -14.77
N SER A 24 2.90 5.79 -14.98
CA SER A 24 2.46 4.56 -14.34
C SER A 24 3.48 4.14 -13.29
N TYR A 25 2.96 3.59 -12.20
CA TYR A 25 3.75 3.16 -11.06
C TYR A 25 3.29 1.79 -10.58
N GLU A 26 4.16 1.12 -9.85
CA GLU A 26 3.89 -0.14 -9.17
C GLU A 26 4.05 0.08 -7.67
N LEU A 27 3.00 -0.17 -6.91
CA LEU A 27 3.01 -0.27 -5.45
C LEU A 27 3.31 -1.72 -5.08
N LYS A 28 4.34 -1.95 -4.27
CA LYS A 28 4.63 -3.24 -3.64
C LYS A 28 4.45 -3.11 -2.13
N LEU A 29 3.84 -4.13 -1.56
CA LEU A 29 3.55 -4.24 -0.14
C LEU A 29 4.01 -5.60 0.37
N VAL A 30 4.66 -5.60 1.54
CA VAL A 30 5.00 -6.81 2.28
C VAL A 30 4.61 -6.59 3.73
N CYS A 31 3.88 -7.54 4.32
CA CYS A 31 3.64 -7.55 5.75
C CYS A 31 4.35 -8.75 6.39
N ALA A 32 5.02 -8.53 7.52
CA ALA A 32 5.63 -9.57 8.32
C ALA A 32 5.01 -9.57 9.72
N GLY A 33 4.41 -10.68 10.13
CA GLY A 33 3.78 -10.82 11.45
C GLY A 33 2.69 -11.89 11.48
N HIS A 34 1.51 -11.51 11.94
CA HIS A 34 0.35 -12.41 12.02
C HIS A 34 -0.93 -11.68 11.62
N GLY A 35 -1.82 -12.39 10.93
CA GLY A 35 -3.08 -11.85 10.43
C GLY A 35 -2.96 -11.21 9.05
N THR A 36 -3.83 -10.24 8.79
CA THR A 36 -3.98 -9.62 7.46
C THR A 36 -4.12 -8.11 7.62
N ALA A 37 -3.54 -7.36 6.69
CA ALA A 37 -3.82 -5.94 6.51
C ALA A 37 -4.72 -5.71 5.29
N ARG A 38 -5.39 -4.56 5.22
CA ARG A 38 -6.24 -4.19 4.10
C ARG A 38 -5.72 -2.94 3.42
N LEU A 39 -5.38 -3.07 2.15
CA LEU A 39 -5.01 -1.97 1.27
C LEU A 39 -6.28 -1.29 0.74
N ARG A 40 -6.31 0.03 0.80
CA ARG A 40 -7.33 0.89 0.21
C ARG A 40 -6.67 2.08 -0.47
N PHE A 41 -7.34 2.59 -1.50
CA PHE A 41 -6.95 3.81 -2.18
C PHE A 41 -8.03 4.87 -2.00
N ARG A 42 -7.61 6.14 -1.89
CA ARG A 42 -8.53 7.29 -1.98
C ARG A 42 -8.08 8.27 -3.07
N PRO A 43 -9.01 8.76 -3.91
CA PRO A 43 -10.41 8.34 -4.00
C PRO A 43 -10.52 6.89 -4.49
N THR A 44 -11.48 6.13 -3.94
CA THR A 44 -11.59 4.68 -4.15
C THR A 44 -11.81 4.30 -5.61
N GLY A 45 -12.48 5.16 -6.39
CA GLY A 45 -12.75 4.90 -7.81
C GLY A 45 -13.29 3.50 -8.05
N ASP A 46 -12.85 2.85 -9.12
CA ASP A 46 -13.13 1.44 -9.42
C ASP A 46 -12.10 0.47 -8.82
N ARG A 47 -11.17 0.96 -7.98
CA ARG A 47 -10.10 0.13 -7.44
C ARG A 47 -10.61 -0.63 -6.21
N ALA A 48 -10.73 -1.94 -6.35
CA ALA A 48 -11.07 -2.83 -5.25
C ALA A 48 -10.00 -2.77 -4.14
N SER A 49 -10.42 -2.94 -2.90
CA SER A 49 -9.48 -3.15 -1.79
C SER A 49 -8.75 -4.48 -1.96
N ALA A 50 -7.47 -4.54 -1.62
CA ALA A 50 -6.69 -5.77 -1.62
C ALA A 50 -6.34 -6.20 -0.19
N GLU A 51 -6.17 -7.50 0.01
CA GLU A 51 -5.65 -8.05 1.27
C GLU A 51 -4.13 -8.18 1.19
N VAL A 52 -3.45 -7.82 2.27
CA VAL A 52 -2.00 -7.95 2.42
C VAL A 52 -1.75 -8.92 3.57
N PRO A 53 -1.54 -10.21 3.28
CA PRO A 53 -1.27 -11.20 4.33
C PRO A 53 0.06 -10.89 5.01
N CYS A 54 0.12 -11.09 6.32
CA CYS A 54 1.33 -10.88 7.11
C CYS A 54 2.23 -12.13 7.16
N ASP A 55 2.38 -12.77 6.01
CA ASP A 55 3.17 -14.00 5.81
C ASP A 55 4.41 -13.77 4.95
N GLN A 56 4.81 -12.51 4.77
CA GLN A 56 5.94 -12.04 3.97
C GLN A 56 5.74 -12.18 2.45
N SER A 57 4.54 -12.52 1.98
CA SER A 57 4.19 -12.46 0.56
C SER A 57 4.19 -11.02 0.04
N VAL A 58 4.57 -10.85 -1.22
CA VAL A 58 4.53 -9.56 -1.92
C VAL A 58 3.15 -9.39 -2.56
N VAL A 59 2.46 -8.30 -2.24
CA VAL A 59 1.28 -7.82 -2.95
C VAL A 59 1.69 -6.65 -3.83
N ALA A 60 1.37 -6.73 -5.12
CA ALA A 60 1.72 -5.70 -6.08
C ALA A 60 0.48 -5.14 -6.78
N GLU A 61 0.38 -3.81 -6.86
CA GLU A 61 -0.74 -3.10 -7.48
C GLU A 61 -0.23 -2.02 -8.43
N ARG A 62 -0.86 -1.90 -9.60
CA ARG A 62 -0.54 -0.81 -10.55
C ARG A 62 -1.32 0.44 -10.19
N ILE A 63 -0.64 1.58 -10.12
CA ILE A 63 -1.23 2.90 -9.85
C ILE A 63 -0.85 3.92 -10.93
N SER A 64 -1.74 4.87 -11.19
CA SER A 64 -1.55 5.94 -12.16
C SER A 64 -1.35 7.27 -11.44
N GLY A 65 -0.42 8.10 -11.92
CA GLY A 65 -0.16 9.42 -11.34
C GLY A 65 -1.11 10.53 -11.82
N ASP A 66 -2.15 10.19 -12.59
CA ASP A 66 -3.15 11.13 -13.12
C ASP A 66 -4.08 11.70 -12.04
N LYS A 67 -4.12 11.09 -10.86
CA LYS A 67 -4.92 11.52 -9.71
C LYS A 67 -4.09 11.49 -8.44
N ARG A 68 -4.35 12.46 -7.55
CA ARG A 68 -3.88 12.39 -6.16
C ARG A 68 -4.42 11.11 -5.54
N THR A 69 -3.51 10.19 -5.24
CA THR A 69 -3.81 8.86 -4.75
C THR A 69 -3.28 8.76 -3.34
N HIS A 70 -4.18 8.69 -2.37
CA HIS A 70 -3.85 8.34 -1.01
C HIS A 70 -3.83 6.82 -0.89
N ILE A 71 -2.79 6.28 -0.27
CA ILE A 71 -2.59 4.86 0.01
C ILE A 71 -2.85 4.66 1.50
N ASP A 72 -3.83 3.83 1.82
CA ASP A 72 -4.17 3.44 3.18
C ASP A 72 -3.94 1.95 3.35
N VAL A 73 -3.17 1.55 4.37
CA VAL A 73 -3.02 0.15 4.77
C VAL A 73 -3.28 0.02 6.25
N ASP A 74 -4.37 -0.66 6.59
CA ASP A 74 -4.82 -0.81 7.97
C ASP A 74 -4.76 -2.27 8.41
N ALA A 75 -4.44 -2.50 9.68
CA ALA A 75 -4.61 -3.82 10.30
C ALA A 75 -6.08 -4.27 10.24
N VAL A 76 -6.33 -5.50 9.80
CA VAL A 76 -7.58 -6.19 10.15
C VAL A 76 -7.53 -6.58 11.62
N GLN A 77 -8.67 -6.61 12.30
CA GLN A 77 -8.76 -6.87 13.73
C GLN A 77 -7.92 -8.09 14.17
N GLY A 78 -7.02 -7.87 15.13
CA GLY A 78 -6.13 -8.89 15.68
C GLY A 78 -4.83 -9.11 14.89
N ALA A 79 -4.62 -8.41 13.78
CA ALA A 79 -3.35 -8.45 13.05
C ALA A 79 -2.26 -7.67 13.80
N THR A 80 -1.04 -8.19 13.77
CA THR A 80 0.14 -7.57 14.36
C THR A 80 1.34 -7.76 13.44
N GLY A 81 2.30 -6.85 13.48
CA GLY A 81 3.49 -6.96 12.66
C GLY A 81 4.02 -5.62 12.18
N VAL A 82 4.76 -5.69 11.08
CA VAL A 82 5.33 -4.55 10.37
C VAL A 82 4.92 -4.67 8.90
N VAL A 83 4.55 -3.56 8.30
CA VAL A 83 4.29 -3.45 6.87
C VAL A 83 5.36 -2.57 6.24
N ALA A 84 5.91 -3.03 5.13
CA ALA A 84 6.81 -2.26 4.28
C ALA A 84 6.13 -2.01 2.94
N TRP A 85 6.38 -0.84 2.37
CA TRP A 85 5.84 -0.45 1.08
C TRP A 85 6.87 0.27 0.23
N GLU A 86 6.71 0.11 -1.09
CA GLU A 86 7.51 0.78 -2.10
C GLU A 86 6.61 1.17 -3.27
N VAL A 87 6.79 2.37 -3.78
CA VAL A 87 6.24 2.81 -5.06
C VAL A 87 7.40 3.14 -5.99
N ASP A 88 7.45 2.49 -7.15
CA ASP A 88 8.40 2.85 -8.22
C ASP A 88 7.68 3.07 -9.55
N SER A 89 8.29 3.89 -10.40
CA SER A 89 7.87 4.10 -11.78
C SER A 89 8.10 2.84 -12.61
N VAL A 90 7.14 2.48 -13.45
CA VAL A 90 7.25 1.40 -14.43
C VAL A 90 7.78 1.90 -15.76
#